data_AF-A0AA38CPB7-F1
#
_entry.id   AF-A0AA38CPB7-F1
#
_cell.length_a   1.000
_cell.length_b   1.000
_cell.length_c   1.000
_cell.angle_alpha   90.00
_cell.angle_beta   90.00
_cell.angle_gamma   90.00
#
_symmetry.space_group_name_H-M   'P 1'
#
loop_
_entity.id
_entity.type
_entity.pdbx_description
1 polymer ?
#
loop_
_entity_poly.entity_id
_entity_poly.type
_entity_poly.pdbx_seq_one_letter_code
_entity_poly.pdbx_strand_id
1 'polypeptide(L)'
;FSWFETFLVHKELVKMRLLMHNMLSCNIRGVTKGFPLDLEVKRFVIKEVPFKPGFLKHIFSKIEWKALHDAAKKMNVNNLPEQAEATMLENNDFLHRFHHALLEIHLEEGALICPETGRRFPVTKGIPNMLLHEDEL
;
A
#
# COMPACT_ATOMS: atom_id res chain seq x y z
N PHE A 1 -3.27 -31.35 6.95
CA PHE A 1 -2.92 -30.05 6.39
C PHE A 1 -1.90 -30.27 5.29
N SER A 2 -2.35 -30.26 4.04
CA SER A 2 -1.51 -30.57 2.89
C SER A 2 -0.58 -29.40 2.58
N TRP A 3 0.68 -29.66 2.26
CA TRP A 3 1.64 -28.65 1.80
C TRP A 3 1.10 -27.85 0.61
N PHE A 4 0.23 -28.46 -0.21
CA PHE A 4 -0.45 -27.83 -1.33
C PHE A 4 -1.46 -26.75 -0.90
N GLU A 5 -2.18 -26.96 0.20
CA GLU A 5 -3.08 -25.95 0.78
C GLU A 5 -2.29 -24.79 1.37
N THR A 6 -1.18 -25.06 2.08
CA THR A 6 -0.29 -24.01 2.59
C THR A 6 0.31 -23.18 1.46
N PHE A 7 0.67 -23.80 0.32
CA PHE A 7 1.21 -23.13 -0.85
C PHE A 7 0.16 -22.28 -1.58
N LEU A 8 -1.08 -22.77 -1.70
CA LEU A 8 -2.21 -22.01 -2.25
C LEU A 8 -2.60 -20.84 -1.35
N VAL A 9 -2.62 -21.04 -0.03
CA VAL A 9 -2.84 -19.98 0.96
C VAL A 9 -1.72 -18.94 0.91
N HIS A 10 -0.46 -19.34 0.74
CA HIS A 10 0.65 -18.38 0.54
C HIS A 10 0.50 -17.55 -0.75
N LYS A 11 0.06 -18.16 -1.86
CA LYS A 11 -0.22 -17.45 -3.12
C LYS A 11 -1.36 -16.43 -2.99
N GLU A 12 -2.33 -16.72 -2.14
CA GLU A 12 -3.45 -15.83 -1.83
C GLU A 12 -3.05 -14.66 -0.90
N LEU A 13 -2.05 -14.88 -0.02
CA LEU A 13 -1.64 -13.98 1.06
C LEU A 13 -0.65 -12.88 0.65
N VAL A 14 0.19 -13.10 -0.36
CA VAL A 14 1.23 -12.12 -0.71
C VAL A 14 0.75 -11.23 -1.86
N LYS A 15 -0.13 -10.28 -1.56
CA LYS A 15 -0.37 -9.16 -2.45
C LYS A 15 -0.16 -7.84 -1.71
N MET A 16 0.43 -6.86 -2.41
CA MET A 16 0.87 -5.59 -1.82
C MET A 16 -0.34 -4.69 -1.57
N ARG A 17 -0.70 -4.53 -0.29
CA ARG A 17 -1.76 -3.60 0.15
C ARG A 17 -1.26 -2.16 0.11
N LEU A 18 -2.18 -1.18 0.02
CA LEU A 18 -1.79 0.22 0.19
C LEU A 18 -1.24 0.53 1.58
N LEU A 19 -1.60 -0.24 2.62
CA LEU A 19 -0.91 -0.19 3.91
C LEU A 19 0.60 -0.41 3.77
N MET A 20 1.03 -1.38 2.94
CA MET A 20 2.45 -1.66 2.74
C MET A 20 3.11 -0.52 1.96
N HIS A 21 2.47 -0.01 0.91
CA HIS A 21 2.94 1.17 0.15
C HIS A 21 3.22 2.35 1.09
N ASN A 22 2.31 2.62 2.02
CA ASN A 22 2.40 3.73 2.96
C ASN A 22 3.51 3.58 4.01
N MET A 23 4.16 2.41 4.08
CA MET A 23 5.26 2.10 5.00
C MET A 23 6.61 1.92 4.27
N LEU A 24 6.63 1.97 2.94
CA LEU A 24 7.83 1.76 2.12
C LEU A 24 8.43 3.07 1.64
N SER A 25 9.75 3.19 1.79
CA SER A 25 10.55 4.33 1.34
C SER A 25 11.70 3.87 0.46
N CYS A 26 12.16 4.76 -0.42
CA CYS A 26 13.39 4.59 -1.19
C CYS A 26 14.60 4.82 -0.29
N ASN A 27 15.43 3.78 -0.13
CA ASN A 27 16.62 3.80 0.74
C ASN A 27 17.93 3.76 -0.05
N ILE A 28 17.93 4.26 -1.30
CA ILE A 28 19.14 4.40 -2.10
C ILE A 28 20.07 5.40 -1.43
N ARG A 29 21.38 5.15 -1.48
CA ARG A 29 22.37 6.04 -0.91
C ARG A 29 22.24 7.47 -1.40
N GLY A 30 22.26 8.41 -0.46
CA GLY A 30 22.18 9.84 -0.75
C GLY A 30 20.76 10.38 -0.93
N VAL A 31 19.73 9.53 -0.96
CA VAL A 31 18.34 9.97 -1.01
C VAL A 31 17.93 10.58 0.33
N THR A 32 17.37 11.77 0.29
CA THR A 32 16.85 12.48 1.47
C THR A 32 15.32 12.54 1.49
N LYS A 33 14.69 12.45 0.33
CA LYS A 33 13.23 12.44 0.13
C LYS A 33 12.82 11.12 -0.53
N GLY A 34 12.92 10.02 0.23
CA GLY A 34 12.59 8.69 -0.27
C GLY A 34 11.10 8.32 -0.22
N PHE A 35 10.24 9.19 0.31
CA PHE A 35 8.84 8.91 0.58
C PHE A 35 7.93 10.09 0.20
N PRO A 36 6.70 9.84 -0.30
CA PRO A 36 6.17 8.55 -0.71
C PRO A 36 6.75 8.06 -2.03
N LEU A 37 6.85 6.74 -2.19
CA LEU A 37 7.17 6.13 -3.48
C LEU A 37 6.01 6.37 -4.46
N ASP A 38 6.32 6.83 -5.66
CA ASP A 38 5.29 7.02 -6.68
C ASP A 38 4.78 5.68 -7.20
N LEU A 39 3.47 5.55 -7.37
CA LEU A 39 2.82 4.28 -7.69
C LEU A 39 2.51 4.18 -9.18
N GLU A 40 2.99 3.13 -9.85
CA GLU A 40 2.53 2.75 -11.19
C GLU A 40 1.68 1.50 -11.09
N VAL A 41 0.45 1.58 -11.58
CA VAL A 41 -0.53 0.50 -11.49
C VAL A 41 -0.74 -0.08 -12.88
N LYS A 42 -0.37 -1.36 -13.07
CA LYS A 42 -0.71 -2.12 -14.28
C LYS A 42 -1.91 -3.03 -14.03
N ARG A 43 -1.92 -3.71 -12.88
CA ARG A 43 -3.02 -4.56 -12.44
C ARG A 43 -3.15 -4.52 -10.92
N PHE A 44 -4.37 -4.38 -10.44
CA PHE A 44 -4.71 -4.49 -9.02
C PHE A 44 -5.95 -5.36 -8.88
N VAL A 45 -6.16 -5.87 -7.67
CA VAL A 45 -7.36 -6.63 -7.32
C VAL A 45 -7.94 -6.11 -6.02
N ILE A 46 -9.23 -6.33 -5.82
CA ILE A 46 -9.91 -6.06 -4.56
C ILE A 46 -10.11 -7.41 -3.86
N LYS A 47 -9.69 -7.49 -2.59
CA LYS A 47 -9.88 -8.66 -1.73
C LYS A 47 -10.53 -8.24 -0.44
N GLU A 48 -11.67 -8.84 -0.11
CA GLU A 48 -12.35 -8.59 1.16
C GLU A 48 -11.46 -8.96 2.35
N VAL A 49 -11.45 -8.09 3.36
CA VAL A 49 -10.74 -8.31 4.61
C VAL A 49 -11.71 -8.07 5.76
N PRO A 50 -11.69 -8.88 6.84
CA PRO A 50 -12.55 -8.65 7.99
C PRO A 50 -12.41 -7.23 8.53
N PHE A 51 -13.54 -6.51 8.57
CA PHE A 51 -13.58 -5.14 9.06
C PHE A 51 -13.28 -5.08 10.56
N LYS A 52 -12.25 -4.32 10.93
CA LYS A 52 -11.78 -4.19 12.32
C LYS A 52 -11.59 -2.70 12.66
N PRO A 53 -12.64 -2.00 13.13
CA PRO A 53 -12.58 -0.55 13.35
C PRO A 53 -11.50 -0.16 14.38
N GLY A 54 -11.30 -0.96 15.44
CA GLY A 54 -10.25 -0.70 16.43
C GLY A 54 -8.83 -0.69 15.83
N PHE A 55 -8.56 -1.54 14.84
CA PHE A 55 -7.28 -1.53 14.11
C PHE A 55 -7.11 -0.24 13.31
N LEU A 56 -8.16 0.20 12.61
CA LEU A 56 -8.13 1.42 11.79
C LEU A 56 -7.89 2.66 12.66
N LYS A 57 -8.59 2.77 13.80
CA LYS A 57 -8.38 3.86 14.76
C LYS A 57 -6.95 3.89 15.29
N HIS A 58 -6.34 2.73 15.56
CA HIS A 58 -4.98 2.64 16.05
C HIS A 58 -3.92 2.94 14.99
N ILE A 59 -4.10 2.44 13.75
CA ILE A 59 -3.11 2.62 12.68
C ILE A 59 -3.14 4.03 12.08
N PHE A 60 -4.29 4.74 12.19
CA PHE A 60 -4.50 6.04 11.55
C PHE A 60 -3.37 7.05 11.80
N SER A 61 -2.85 7.14 13.03
CA SER A 61 -1.76 8.07 13.37
C SER A 61 -0.41 7.74 12.73
N LYS A 62 -0.26 6.53 12.19
CA LYS A 62 0.94 6.08 11.47
C LYS A 62 0.78 6.17 9.96
N ILE A 63 -0.43 6.44 9.46
CA ILE A 63 -0.69 6.53 8.04
C ILE A 63 -0.36 7.94 7.59
N GLU A 64 0.49 8.04 6.56
CA GLU A 64 0.62 9.30 5.84
C GLU A 64 -0.53 9.45 4.86
N TRP A 65 -1.50 10.29 5.22
CA TRP A 65 -2.81 10.35 4.55
C TRP A 65 -2.70 10.76 3.10
N LYS A 66 -1.85 11.75 2.79
CA LYS A 66 -1.69 12.22 1.41
C LYS A 66 -1.18 11.12 0.49
N ALA A 67 -0.20 10.36 0.96
CA ALA A 67 0.36 9.23 0.22
C ALA A 67 -0.68 8.13 -0.02
N LEU A 68 -1.53 7.82 0.97
CA LEU A 68 -2.62 6.86 0.82
C LEU A 68 -3.68 7.35 -0.19
N HIS A 69 -4.11 8.60 -0.06
CA HIS A 69 -5.09 9.21 -0.96
C HIS A 69 -4.63 9.18 -2.42
N ASP A 70 -3.39 9.61 -2.68
CA ASP A 70 -2.84 9.67 -4.02
C ASP A 70 -2.64 8.24 -4.62
N ALA A 71 -2.22 7.29 -3.80
CA ALA A 71 -2.13 5.88 -4.19
C ALA A 71 -3.50 5.25 -4.50
N ALA A 72 -4.51 5.52 -3.68
CA ALA A 72 -5.88 5.04 -3.89
C ALA A 72 -6.47 5.60 -5.19
N LYS A 73 -6.26 6.90 -5.45
CA LYS A 73 -6.68 7.56 -6.69
C LYS A 73 -6.07 6.90 -7.93
N LYS A 74 -4.79 6.53 -7.88
CA LYS A 74 -4.11 5.81 -8.97
C LYS A 74 -4.65 4.40 -9.22
N MET A 75 -5.32 3.81 -8.23
CA MET A 75 -6.03 2.54 -8.34
C MET A 75 -7.54 2.72 -8.61
N ASN A 76 -7.95 3.90 -9.08
CA ASN A 76 -9.35 4.26 -9.34
C ASN A 76 -10.28 4.19 -8.11
N VAL A 77 -9.72 4.30 -6.89
CA VAL A 77 -10.49 4.41 -5.66
C VAL A 77 -10.53 5.86 -5.19
N ASN A 78 -11.61 6.54 -5.58
CA ASN A 78 -11.82 7.98 -5.41
C ASN A 78 -12.78 8.34 -4.26
N ASN A 79 -13.07 7.39 -3.37
CA ASN A 79 -14.04 7.57 -2.29
C ASN A 79 -13.42 8.13 -0.99
N LEU A 80 -12.08 8.21 -0.90
CA LEU A 80 -11.39 8.83 0.22
C LEU A 80 -11.42 10.36 0.11
N PRO A 81 -11.61 11.08 1.23
CA PRO A 81 -11.43 12.53 1.25
C PRO A 81 -9.94 12.91 1.08
N GLU A 82 -9.70 14.09 0.50
CA GLU A 82 -8.34 14.62 0.29
C GLU A 82 -7.59 14.87 1.60
N GLN A 83 -8.32 15.19 2.67
CA GLN A 83 -7.81 15.37 4.02
C GLN A 83 -8.62 14.52 4.99
N ALA A 84 -7.97 14.00 6.03
CA ALA A 84 -8.64 13.31 7.12
C ALA A 84 -8.16 13.80 8.47
N GLU A 85 -9.09 13.88 9.40
CA GLU A 85 -8.84 14.27 10.78
C GLU A 85 -9.22 13.12 11.71
N ALA A 86 -8.61 13.07 12.90
CA ALA A 86 -8.89 12.03 13.88
C ALA A 86 -10.37 11.98 14.31
N THR A 87 -11.08 13.11 14.26
CA THR A 87 -12.52 13.23 14.53
C THR A 87 -13.38 12.40 13.56
N MET A 88 -12.90 12.19 12.32
CA MET A 88 -13.60 11.40 11.31
C MET A 88 -13.62 9.91 11.63
N LEU A 89 -12.76 9.43 12.53
CA LEU A 89 -12.70 8.03 12.95
C LEU A 89 -13.94 7.55 13.72
N GLU A 90 -14.80 8.46 14.17
CA GLU A 90 -16.10 8.11 14.77
C GLU A 90 -17.20 7.88 13.72
N ASN A 91 -16.95 8.21 12.45
CA ASN A 91 -17.88 7.97 11.36
C ASN A 91 -17.64 6.59 10.73
N ASN A 92 -18.63 5.70 10.82
CA ASN A 92 -18.56 4.35 10.25
C ASN A 92 -18.36 4.34 8.73
N ASP A 93 -18.99 5.25 7.99
CA ASP A 93 -18.83 5.33 6.53
C ASP A 93 -17.42 5.76 6.14
N PHE A 94 -16.78 6.61 6.95
CA PHE A 94 -15.37 6.94 6.78
C PHE A 94 -14.49 5.72 7.05
N LEU A 95 -14.72 5.00 8.14
CA LEU A 95 -13.96 3.80 8.49
C LEU A 95 -14.07 2.72 7.41
N HIS A 96 -15.24 2.51 6.81
CA HIS A 96 -15.41 1.55 5.71
C HIS A 96 -14.61 1.94 4.46
N ARG A 97 -14.61 3.23 4.09
CA ARG A 97 -13.82 3.73 2.96
C ARG A 97 -12.32 3.65 3.23
N PHE A 98 -11.91 3.99 4.45
CA PHE A 98 -10.53 3.87 4.91
C PHE A 98 -10.06 2.41 4.92
N HIS A 99 -10.87 1.49 5.45
CA HIS A 99 -10.63 0.04 5.42
C HIS A 99 -10.44 -0.46 4.00
N HIS A 100 -11.38 -0.13 3.12
CA HIS A 100 -11.36 -0.55 1.73
C HIS A 100 -10.04 -0.14 1.06
N ALA A 101 -9.72 1.15 1.12
CA ALA A 101 -8.50 1.67 0.52
C ALA A 101 -7.23 1.05 1.13
N LEU A 102 -7.14 0.98 2.46
CA LEU A 102 -5.92 0.60 3.15
C LEU A 102 -5.63 -0.91 3.06
N LEU A 103 -6.68 -1.76 3.11
CA LEU A 103 -6.53 -3.19 3.34
C LEU A 103 -7.08 -4.07 2.22
N GLU A 104 -8.04 -3.61 1.43
CA GLU A 104 -8.74 -4.42 0.43
C GLU A 104 -8.20 -4.21 -0.99
N ILE A 105 -7.58 -3.07 -1.28
CA ILE A 105 -6.93 -2.83 -2.58
C ILE A 105 -5.50 -3.36 -2.56
N HIS A 106 -5.23 -4.29 -3.47
CA HIS A 106 -3.97 -5.00 -3.55
C HIS A 106 -3.35 -4.81 -4.94
N LEU A 107 -2.17 -4.21 -5.02
CA LEU A 107 -1.40 -4.14 -6.25
C LEU A 107 -0.92 -5.55 -6.62
N GLU A 108 -1.15 -5.97 -7.86
CA GLU A 108 -0.69 -7.27 -8.36
C GLU A 108 0.47 -7.12 -9.35
N GLU A 109 0.38 -6.14 -10.24
CA GLU A 109 1.45 -5.80 -11.19
C GLU A 109 1.59 -4.28 -11.32
N GLY A 110 2.83 -3.81 -11.30
CA GLY A 110 3.12 -2.38 -11.31
C GLY A 110 4.57 -2.08 -10.98
N ALA A 111 4.82 -0.87 -10.50
CA ALA A 111 6.12 -0.48 -9.96
C ALA A 111 5.96 0.61 -8.89
N LEU A 112 6.92 0.65 -7.97
CA LEU A 112 7.13 1.78 -7.06
C LEU A 112 8.30 2.59 -7.59
N ILE A 113 8.19 3.90 -7.63
CA ILE A 113 9.20 4.78 -8.22
C ILE A 113 9.72 5.70 -7.14
N CYS A 114 11.05 5.70 -6.95
CA CYS A 114 11.70 6.62 -6.04
C CYS A 114 11.46 8.06 -6.53
N PRO A 115 10.90 8.96 -5.71
CA PRO A 115 10.54 10.30 -6.17
C PRO A 115 11.78 11.19 -6.42
N GLU A 116 12.93 10.87 -5.82
CA GLU A 116 14.17 11.63 -5.97
C GLU A 116 15.04 11.12 -7.12
N THR A 117 15.25 9.80 -7.20
CA THR A 117 16.17 9.20 -8.19
C THR A 117 15.48 8.67 -9.45
N GLY A 118 14.15 8.50 -9.41
CA GLY A 118 13.40 7.83 -10.48
C GLY A 118 13.61 6.31 -10.52
N ARG A 119 14.36 5.72 -9.57
CA ARG A 119 14.58 4.27 -9.51
C ARG A 119 13.25 3.53 -9.42
N ARG A 120 13.07 2.56 -10.32
CA ARG A 120 11.86 1.71 -10.37
C ARG A 120 12.06 0.42 -9.60
N PHE A 121 11.18 0.13 -8.64
CA PHE A 121 11.07 -1.13 -7.92
C PHE A 121 9.87 -1.91 -8.47
N PRO A 122 10.07 -2.95 -9.29
CA PRO A 122 8.97 -3.64 -9.93
C PRO A 122 8.14 -4.44 -8.91
N VAL A 123 6.82 -4.44 -9.10
CA VAL A 123 5.88 -5.26 -8.33
C VAL A 123 5.34 -6.36 -9.24
N THR A 124 5.62 -7.60 -8.89
CA THR A 124 5.19 -8.79 -9.66
C THR A 124 4.48 -9.76 -8.75
N LYS A 125 3.27 -10.20 -9.13
CA LYS A 125 2.40 -11.06 -8.31
C LYS A 125 2.19 -10.48 -6.90
N GLY A 126 2.11 -9.15 -6.82
CA GLY A 126 1.92 -8.41 -5.59
C GLY A 126 3.12 -8.41 -4.64
N ILE A 127 4.31 -8.77 -5.11
CA ILE A 127 5.56 -8.71 -4.35
C ILE A 127 6.42 -7.57 -4.90
N PRO A 128 6.67 -6.50 -4.12
CA PRO A 128 7.61 -5.46 -4.51
C PRO A 128 9.05 -5.96 -4.38
N ASN A 129 9.85 -5.80 -5.43
CA ASN A 129 11.29 -6.05 -5.37
C ASN A 129 12.03 -4.75 -4.99
N MET A 130 12.38 -4.64 -3.71
CA MET A 130 13.09 -3.50 -3.13
C MET A 130 14.61 -3.75 -3.00
N LEU A 131 15.16 -4.74 -3.71
CA LEU A 131 16.59 -5.03 -3.68
C LEU A 131 17.38 -3.92 -4.38
N LEU A 132 18.46 -3.50 -3.73
CA LEU A 132 19.42 -2.53 -4.23
C LEU A 132 20.69 -3.25 -4.68
N HIS A 133 21.35 -2.73 -5.72
CA HIS A 133 22.68 -3.17 -6.09
C HIS A 133 23.74 -2.61 -5.11
N GLU A 134 24.93 -3.21 -5.07
CA GLU A 134 25.99 -2.81 -4.12
C GLU A 134 26.41 -1.35 -4.28
N ASP A 135 26.32 -0.81 -5.50
CA ASP A 135 26.58 0.59 -5.82
C ASP A 135 25.44 1.55 -5.40
N GLU A 136 24.25 1.02 -5.14
CA GLU A 136 23.07 1.78 -4.67
C GLU A 136 22.94 1.82 -3.13
N LEU A 137 23.77 1.05 -2.41
CA LEU A 137 23.84 0.99 -0.93
C LEU A 137 24.65 2.13 -0.30
#